data_AF-Q11ZQ4-F1
#
_entry.id   AF-Q11ZQ4-F1
#
_cell.length_a   1.000
_cell.length_b   1.000
_cell.length_c   1.000
_cell.angle_alpha   90.00
_cell.angle_beta   90.00
_cell.angle_gamma   90.00
#
_symmetry.space_group_name_H-M   'P 1'
#
loop_
_entity.id
_entity.type
_entity.pdbx_description
1 polymer ?
#
loop_
_entity_poly.entity_id
_entity_poly.type
_entity_poly.pdbx_seq_one_letter_code
_entity_poly.pdbx_strand_id
1 'polypeptide(L)'
;MRKPQRQSKQPTKGATSTAEQQRRASSPIAATVGQLIQLSLAELQDLRGESFLIEDPDKLAKGLKLSQLGADLARAFERGELDDPMVGWDTISRVAHELGPRYQALVARIRQPGPEPTPAGPLPRLTLNGAFVQELLLAGPPALGLGVIEEGGKQSGVFALKLDGPLPNGASGFRFGHALYGKDCVEGIYFTFEFYGFAHYHALVDPCSPVVRGAIAKMLDAVELQFLVINTQGQASVFRGSDPSMLRNDWPKIEAARDVDNAFERASAGFERQAVRKPLLNWVCRNDVSQLDLSEDRLDLNP
;
A
#
# COMPACT_ATOMS: atom_id res chain seq x y z
N MET A 1 47.74 18.53 33.65
CA MET A 1 46.26 18.46 33.57
C MET A 1 45.77 19.36 32.44
N ARG A 2 45.36 18.80 31.29
CA ARG A 2 44.69 19.52 30.19
C ARG A 2 43.36 18.80 29.93
N LYS A 3 42.25 19.54 30.00
CA LYS A 3 40.88 19.01 29.75
C LYS A 3 40.72 18.63 28.26
N PRO A 4 39.99 17.55 27.92
CA PRO A 4 39.68 17.26 26.53
C PRO A 4 38.50 18.11 26.05
N GLN A 5 38.67 18.67 24.86
CA GLN A 5 37.74 19.54 24.16
C GLN A 5 36.64 18.67 23.52
N ARG A 6 35.38 18.87 23.91
CA ARG A 6 34.23 18.21 23.27
C ARG A 6 34.07 18.76 21.84
N GLN A 7 34.34 17.94 20.83
CA GLN A 7 33.88 18.20 19.47
C GLN A 7 32.38 17.90 19.39
N SER A 8 31.59 18.92 19.07
CA SER A 8 30.19 18.79 18.69
C SER A 8 30.11 18.10 17.32
N LYS A 9 29.55 16.89 17.28
CA LYS A 9 29.12 16.28 16.02
C LYS A 9 27.90 17.06 15.50
N GLN A 10 28.08 17.79 14.40
CA GLN A 10 26.96 18.28 13.59
C GLN A 10 26.19 17.08 13.02
N PRO A 11 24.85 17.12 12.95
CA PRO A 11 24.09 16.08 12.30
C PRO A 11 24.23 16.20 10.78
N THR A 12 24.81 15.19 10.16
CA THR A 12 24.83 14.99 8.71
C THR A 12 23.40 14.78 8.19
N LYS A 13 22.78 15.86 7.69
CA LYS A 13 21.69 15.80 6.72
C LYS A 13 22.30 15.54 5.33
N GLY A 14 21.85 14.50 4.65
CA GLY A 14 22.08 14.35 3.20
C GLY A 14 22.50 12.94 2.78
N ALA A 15 21.53 12.08 2.54
CA ALA A 15 21.67 10.91 1.64
C ALA A 15 20.31 10.26 1.31
N THR A 16 19.29 10.42 2.16
CA THR A 16 17.95 9.83 1.95
C THR A 16 17.03 10.63 1.00
N SER A 17 17.40 11.85 0.59
CA SER A 17 16.44 12.74 -0.10
C SER A 17 16.18 12.40 -1.56
N THR A 18 17.16 11.90 -2.34
CA THR A 18 16.99 11.80 -3.79
C THR A 18 16.06 10.66 -4.22
N ALA A 19 16.25 9.47 -3.65
CA ALA A 19 15.39 8.32 -3.94
C ALA A 19 13.99 8.50 -3.34
N GLU A 20 13.86 9.14 -2.17
CA GLU A 20 12.55 9.42 -1.57
C GLU A 20 11.79 10.54 -2.28
N GLN A 21 12.48 11.57 -2.77
CA GLN A 21 11.89 12.61 -3.62
C GLN A 21 11.48 12.07 -4.99
N GLN A 22 12.30 11.21 -5.62
CA GLN A 22 11.90 10.52 -6.85
C GLN A 22 10.71 9.57 -6.60
N ARG A 23 10.69 8.85 -5.46
CA ARG A 23 9.56 8.01 -5.04
C ARG A 23 8.26 8.81 -4.82
N ARG A 24 8.35 9.94 -4.13
CA ARG A 24 7.22 10.85 -3.94
C ARG A 24 6.73 11.39 -5.27
N ALA A 25 7.61 11.81 -6.19
CA ALA A 25 7.22 12.30 -7.50
C ALA A 25 6.48 11.28 -8.39
N SER A 26 6.68 9.97 -8.17
CA SER A 26 6.02 8.89 -8.92
C SER A 26 4.67 8.42 -8.34
N SER A 27 4.23 8.94 -7.19
CA SER A 27 2.94 8.56 -6.59
C SER A 27 1.75 9.22 -7.30
N PRO A 28 0.64 8.51 -7.59
CA PRO A 28 -0.63 9.10 -8.05
C PRO A 28 -1.10 10.33 -7.27
N ILE A 29 -0.93 10.34 -5.94
CA ILE A 29 -1.24 11.48 -5.07
C ILE A 29 -0.33 12.67 -5.39
N ALA A 30 0.97 12.43 -5.53
CA ALA A 30 1.92 13.48 -5.86
C ALA A 30 1.75 14.01 -7.29
N ALA A 31 1.46 13.14 -8.25
CA ALA A 31 1.12 13.51 -9.61
C ALA A 31 -0.14 14.38 -9.63
N THR A 32 -1.14 14.04 -8.81
CA THR A 32 -2.37 14.82 -8.65
C THR A 32 -2.09 16.17 -8.00
N VAL A 33 -1.33 16.22 -6.91
CA VAL A 33 -0.91 17.45 -6.24
C VAL A 33 -0.14 18.35 -7.23
N GLY A 34 0.78 17.78 -8.00
CA GLY A 34 1.53 18.49 -9.04
C GLY A 34 0.62 19.09 -10.11
N GLN A 35 -0.35 18.32 -10.62
CA GLN A 35 -1.32 18.83 -11.60
C GLN A 35 -2.25 19.91 -11.03
N LEU A 36 -2.69 19.77 -9.77
CA LEU A 36 -3.47 20.80 -9.08
C LEU A 36 -2.67 22.10 -8.94
N ILE A 37 -1.40 22.00 -8.53
CA ILE A 37 -0.51 23.17 -8.42
C ILE A 37 -0.32 23.85 -9.78
N GLN A 38 -0.06 23.09 -10.84
CA GLN A 38 0.12 23.64 -12.19
C GLN A 38 -1.16 24.34 -12.69
N LEU A 39 -2.32 23.75 -12.46
CA LEU A 39 -3.60 24.34 -12.84
C LEU A 39 -3.88 25.64 -12.08
N SER A 40 -3.64 25.65 -10.77
CA SER A 40 -3.76 26.85 -9.93
C SER A 40 -2.80 27.96 -10.36
N LEU A 41 -1.57 27.62 -10.74
CA LEU A 41 -0.58 28.58 -11.23
C LEU A 41 -0.99 29.19 -12.57
N ALA A 42 -1.50 28.38 -13.51
CA ALA A 42 -2.00 28.87 -14.78
C ALA A 42 -3.17 29.85 -14.59
N GLU A 43 -4.12 29.53 -13.71
CA GLU A 43 -5.25 30.39 -13.41
C GLU A 43 -4.83 31.70 -12.70
N LEU A 44 -3.82 31.64 -11.82
CA LEU A 44 -3.21 32.84 -11.24
C LEU A 44 -2.48 33.71 -12.26
N GLN A 45 -1.88 33.11 -13.30
CA GLN A 45 -1.24 33.85 -14.39
C GLN A 45 -2.28 34.51 -15.30
N ASP A 46 -3.38 33.83 -15.62
CA ASP A 46 -4.50 34.41 -16.38
C ASP A 46 -5.10 35.62 -15.64
N LEU A 47 -5.31 35.49 -14.32
CA LEU A 47 -5.77 36.59 -13.47
C LEU A 47 -4.77 37.76 -13.38
N ARG A 48 -3.49 37.55 -13.70
CA ARG A 48 -2.43 38.58 -13.72
C ARG A 48 -2.20 39.20 -15.09
N GLY A 49 -2.47 38.46 -16.16
CA GLY A 49 -2.31 38.89 -17.56
C GLY A 49 -3.43 39.80 -18.04
N GLU A 50 -4.63 39.66 -17.46
CA GLU A 50 -5.64 40.72 -17.49
C GLU A 50 -5.14 41.88 -16.63
N SER A 51 -4.81 43.00 -17.25
CA SER A 51 -4.19 44.20 -16.65
C SER A 51 -4.61 44.39 -15.18
N PHE A 52 -3.62 44.42 -14.29
CA PHE A 52 -3.77 44.48 -12.82
C PHE A 52 -4.32 45.83 -12.34
N LEU A 53 -5.47 46.24 -12.86
CA LEU A 53 -6.37 47.19 -12.22
C LEU A 53 -7.40 46.32 -11.49
N ILE A 54 -7.10 46.05 -10.22
CA ILE A 54 -7.98 45.32 -9.30
C ILE A 54 -9.23 46.19 -9.09
N GLU A 55 -10.20 46.07 -9.99
CA GLU A 55 -11.55 46.65 -9.81
C GLU A 55 -12.60 45.57 -9.53
N ASP A 56 -12.21 44.29 -9.64
CA ASP A 56 -13.10 43.15 -9.44
C ASP A 56 -12.74 42.40 -8.12
N PRO A 57 -13.50 42.63 -7.04
CA PRO A 57 -13.25 42.00 -5.73
C PRO A 57 -13.39 40.48 -5.76
N ASP A 58 -14.18 39.92 -6.68
CA ASP A 58 -14.37 38.48 -6.80
C ASP A 58 -13.14 37.81 -7.42
N LYS A 59 -12.50 38.46 -8.40
CA LYS A 59 -11.20 38.01 -8.96
C LYS A 59 -10.09 38.03 -7.91
N LEU A 60 -10.03 39.06 -7.07
CA LEU A 60 -9.05 39.15 -5.98
C LEU A 60 -9.26 38.04 -4.92
N ALA A 61 -10.51 37.86 -4.49
CA ALA A 61 -10.86 36.81 -3.52
C ALA A 61 -10.51 35.41 -4.04
N LYS A 62 -10.78 35.15 -5.33
CA LYS A 62 -10.42 33.89 -5.99
C LYS A 62 -8.91 33.68 -6.07
N GLY A 63 -8.14 34.71 -6.43
CA GLY A 63 -6.68 34.66 -6.47
C GLY A 63 -6.03 34.38 -5.11
N LEU A 64 -6.54 35.01 -4.05
CA LEU A 64 -6.07 34.75 -2.67
C LEU A 64 -6.38 33.31 -2.23
N LYS A 65 -7.58 32.82 -2.54
CA LYS A 65 -7.99 31.45 -2.20
C LYS A 65 -7.12 30.39 -2.90
N LEU A 66 -6.85 30.58 -4.21
CA LEU A 66 -5.97 29.71 -4.99
C LEU A 66 -4.54 29.66 -4.42
N SER A 67 -4.00 30.82 -4.03
CA SER A 67 -2.65 30.90 -3.43
C SER A 67 -2.58 30.21 -2.07
N GLN A 68 -3.59 30.40 -1.21
CA GLN A 68 -3.60 29.84 0.14
C GLN A 68 -3.73 28.31 0.11
N LEU A 69 -4.73 27.79 -0.61
CA LEU A 69 -4.96 26.35 -0.70
C LEU A 69 -3.83 25.61 -1.42
N GLY A 70 -3.21 26.24 -2.43
CA GLY A 70 -2.00 25.70 -3.08
C GLY A 70 -0.81 25.58 -2.12
N ALA A 71 -0.59 26.60 -1.28
CA ALA A 71 0.48 26.59 -0.27
C ALA A 71 0.21 25.57 0.84
N ASP A 72 -1.05 25.38 1.23
CA ASP A 72 -1.45 24.38 2.24
C ASP A 72 -1.24 22.95 1.73
N LEU A 73 -1.61 22.68 0.47
CA LEU A 73 -1.40 21.38 -0.16
C LEU A 73 0.10 21.06 -0.33
N ALA A 74 0.91 22.04 -0.73
CA ALA A 74 2.36 21.88 -0.84
C ALA A 74 3.00 21.59 0.53
N ARG A 75 2.59 22.31 1.58
CA ARG A 75 3.08 22.05 2.95
C ARG A 75 2.63 20.69 3.50
N ALA A 76 1.40 20.26 3.21
CA ALA A 76 0.91 18.94 3.58
C ALA A 76 1.73 17.83 2.89
N PHE A 77 2.04 18.02 1.60
CA PHE A 77 2.89 17.12 0.83
C PHE A 77 4.32 17.06 1.39
N GLU A 78 4.95 18.20 1.67
CA GLU A 78 6.30 18.26 2.22
C GLU A 78 6.42 17.61 3.60
N ARG A 79 5.39 17.78 4.44
CA ARG A 79 5.29 17.19 5.78
C ARG A 79 4.97 15.69 5.77
N GLY A 80 4.69 15.11 4.60
CA GLY A 80 4.28 13.70 4.47
C GLY A 80 2.86 13.44 4.98
N GLU A 81 2.03 14.47 5.18
CA GLU A 81 0.64 14.30 5.62
C GLU A 81 -0.22 13.62 4.55
N LEU A 82 0.24 13.66 3.29
CA LEU A 82 -0.37 12.96 2.15
C LEU A 82 0.27 11.59 1.89
N ASP A 83 1.22 11.15 2.73
CA ASP A 83 1.82 9.82 2.64
C ASP A 83 0.85 8.74 3.12
N ASP A 84 -0.15 9.10 3.93
CA ASP A 84 -1.37 8.31 4.10
C ASP A 84 -2.33 8.63 2.94
N PRO A 85 -2.63 7.68 2.08
CA PRO A 85 -3.41 7.92 0.88
C PRO A 85 -4.92 8.05 1.10
N MET A 86 -5.49 7.51 2.18
CA MET A 86 -6.88 7.79 2.52
C MET A 86 -7.03 9.24 3.01
N VAL A 87 -6.15 9.66 3.90
CA VAL A 87 -6.07 11.05 4.39
C VAL A 87 -5.64 12.00 3.28
N GLY A 88 -4.75 11.55 2.40
CA GLY A 88 -4.21 12.30 1.28
C GLY A 88 -5.27 12.56 0.21
N TRP A 89 -6.01 11.52 -0.21
CA TRP A 89 -7.11 11.67 -1.16
C TRP A 89 -8.28 12.47 -0.59
N ASP A 90 -8.60 12.33 0.70
CA ASP A 90 -9.63 13.16 1.34
C ASP A 90 -9.21 14.63 1.39
N THR A 91 -7.97 14.91 1.75
CA THR A 91 -7.40 16.26 1.75
C THR A 91 -7.39 16.87 0.35
N ILE A 92 -6.97 16.11 -0.66
CA ILE A 92 -7.00 16.54 -2.07
C ILE A 92 -8.43 16.80 -2.55
N SER A 93 -9.37 15.92 -2.20
CA SER A 93 -10.78 16.05 -2.61
C SER A 93 -11.45 17.25 -1.96
N ARG A 94 -11.18 17.52 -0.68
CA ARG A 94 -11.64 18.72 0.03
C ARG A 94 -11.09 20.00 -0.59
N VAL A 95 -9.78 20.05 -0.85
CA VAL A 95 -9.15 21.21 -1.51
C VAL A 95 -9.74 21.43 -2.90
N ALA A 96 -9.88 20.37 -3.69
CA ALA A 96 -10.50 20.46 -5.01
C ALA A 96 -11.96 20.92 -4.93
N HIS A 97 -12.71 20.49 -3.91
CA HIS A 97 -14.08 20.94 -3.68
C HIS A 97 -14.15 22.45 -3.46
N GLU A 98 -13.28 22.97 -2.59
CA GLU A 98 -13.19 24.40 -2.28
C GLU A 98 -12.73 25.26 -3.46
N LEU A 99 -11.88 24.72 -4.34
CA LEU A 99 -11.40 25.38 -5.55
C LEU A 99 -12.41 25.37 -6.71
N GLY A 100 -13.40 24.47 -6.64
CA GLY A 100 -14.56 24.46 -7.51
C GLY A 100 -14.56 23.37 -8.59
N PRO A 101 -15.58 23.35 -9.47
CA PRO A 101 -15.92 22.19 -10.30
C PRO A 101 -14.80 21.72 -11.23
N ARG A 102 -13.96 22.63 -11.74
CA ARG A 102 -12.84 22.29 -12.63
C ARG A 102 -11.77 21.45 -11.92
N TYR A 103 -11.49 21.77 -10.66
CA TYR A 103 -10.54 21.04 -9.82
C TYR A 103 -11.13 19.70 -9.36
N GLN A 104 -12.43 19.68 -9.02
CA GLN A 104 -13.16 18.45 -8.72
C GLN A 104 -13.14 17.48 -9.91
N ALA A 105 -13.35 17.98 -11.13
CA ALA A 105 -13.30 17.19 -12.35
C ALA A 105 -11.89 16.64 -12.62
N LEU A 106 -10.82 17.39 -12.31
CA LEU A 106 -9.45 16.91 -12.41
C LEU A 106 -9.18 15.76 -11.43
N VAL A 107 -9.54 15.92 -10.16
CA VAL A 107 -9.41 14.86 -9.15
C VAL A 107 -10.24 13.65 -9.53
N ALA A 108 -11.46 13.85 -10.02
CA ALA A 108 -12.32 12.76 -10.51
C ALA A 108 -11.70 12.06 -11.73
N ARG A 109 -11.10 12.78 -12.68
CA ARG A 109 -10.43 12.20 -13.85
C ARG A 109 -9.19 11.38 -13.49
N ILE A 110 -8.42 11.82 -12.50
CA ILE A 110 -7.24 11.09 -12.04
C ILE A 110 -7.64 9.89 -11.16
N ARG A 111 -8.75 10.00 -10.43
CA ARG A 111 -9.40 8.85 -9.77
C ARG A 111 -10.05 7.89 -10.75
N GLN A 112 -10.46 8.38 -11.92
CA GLN A 112 -11.01 7.56 -12.97
C GLN A 112 -9.91 6.68 -13.57
N PRO A 113 -10.29 5.48 -14.05
CA PRO A 113 -9.37 4.61 -14.75
C PRO A 113 -8.71 5.37 -15.90
N GLY A 114 -7.40 5.18 -16.07
CA GLY A 114 -6.76 5.43 -17.35
C GLY A 114 -7.49 4.65 -18.46
N PRO A 115 -7.22 4.96 -19.75
CA PRO A 115 -7.80 4.19 -20.85
C PRO A 115 -7.59 2.70 -20.57
N GLU A 116 -8.66 1.92 -20.72
CA GLU A 116 -8.63 0.48 -20.51
C GLU A 116 -7.37 -0.09 -21.17
N PRO A 117 -6.56 -0.89 -20.45
CA PRO A 117 -5.51 -1.63 -21.11
C PRO A 117 -6.16 -2.40 -22.26
N THR A 118 -5.63 -2.20 -23.47
CA THR A 118 -6.02 -2.93 -24.68
C THR A 118 -6.21 -4.39 -24.31
N PRO A 119 -7.35 -5.04 -24.65
CA PRO A 119 -7.75 -6.28 -24.02
C PRO A 119 -6.61 -7.29 -24.17
N ALA A 120 -5.95 -7.55 -23.05
CA ALA A 120 -5.13 -8.74 -22.90
C ALA A 120 -6.05 -9.92 -23.25
N GLY A 121 -5.47 -11.00 -23.80
CA GLY A 121 -6.22 -12.23 -24.02
C GLY A 121 -6.99 -12.68 -22.77
N PRO A 122 -7.91 -13.64 -22.90
CA PRO A 122 -8.78 -14.07 -21.80
C PRO A 122 -7.96 -14.26 -20.52
N LEU A 123 -8.41 -13.62 -19.43
CA LEU A 123 -7.71 -13.68 -18.15
C LEU A 123 -7.63 -15.16 -17.71
N PRO A 124 -6.48 -15.59 -17.18
CA PRO A 124 -6.29 -16.98 -16.79
C PRO A 124 -7.25 -17.35 -15.67
N ARG A 125 -7.79 -18.57 -15.71
CA ARG A 125 -8.60 -19.11 -14.61
C ARG A 125 -7.69 -19.34 -13.41
N LEU A 126 -8.13 -18.81 -12.27
CA LEU A 126 -7.45 -18.94 -10.98
C LEU A 126 -8.33 -19.74 -10.03
N THR A 127 -7.76 -20.75 -9.39
CA THR A 127 -8.45 -21.58 -8.42
C THR A 127 -7.84 -21.40 -7.03
N LEU A 128 -8.68 -21.24 -6.01
CA LEU A 128 -8.31 -21.23 -4.59
C LEU A 128 -9.21 -22.21 -3.82
N ASN A 129 -8.90 -22.42 -2.54
CA ASN A 129 -9.80 -23.15 -1.65
C ASN A 129 -11.02 -22.28 -1.29
N GLY A 130 -12.22 -22.86 -1.33
CA GLY A 130 -13.50 -22.17 -1.13
C GLY A 130 -13.64 -21.64 0.29
N ALA A 131 -13.34 -22.46 1.30
CA ALA A 131 -13.35 -22.09 2.70
C ALA A 131 -12.36 -20.96 2.99
N PHE A 132 -11.15 -21.01 2.41
CA PHE A 132 -10.18 -19.90 2.48
C PHE A 132 -10.77 -18.58 1.98
N VAL A 133 -11.37 -18.59 0.79
CA VAL A 133 -11.95 -17.38 0.19
C VAL A 133 -13.14 -16.89 1.00
N GLN A 134 -14.01 -17.79 1.47
CA GLN A 134 -15.15 -17.41 2.31
C GLN A 134 -14.71 -16.78 3.63
N GLU A 135 -13.74 -17.37 4.34
CA GLU A 135 -13.23 -16.80 5.59
C GLU A 135 -12.61 -15.41 5.37
N LEU A 136 -11.80 -15.26 4.31
CA LEU A 136 -11.22 -13.96 3.93
C LEU A 136 -12.30 -12.91 3.63
N LEU A 137 -13.36 -13.29 2.91
CA LEU A 137 -14.46 -12.38 2.57
C LEU A 137 -15.33 -12.03 3.78
N LEU A 138 -15.48 -12.93 4.75
CA LEU A 138 -16.22 -12.67 5.99
C LEU A 138 -15.44 -11.78 6.97
N ALA A 139 -14.10 -11.78 6.89
CA ALA A 139 -13.26 -10.92 7.72
C ALA A 139 -13.52 -9.43 7.47
N GLY A 140 -13.50 -8.60 8.52
CA GLY A 140 -13.53 -7.15 8.36
C GLY A 140 -12.26 -6.63 7.67
N PRO A 141 -12.36 -5.73 6.67
CA PRO A 141 -11.18 -5.12 6.07
C PRO A 141 -10.53 -4.08 7.00
N PRO A 142 -9.21 -3.80 6.86
CA PRO A 142 -8.29 -4.49 5.96
C PRO A 142 -7.80 -5.82 6.55
N ALA A 143 -7.75 -6.88 5.73
CA ALA A 143 -7.37 -8.23 6.17
C ALA A 143 -6.34 -8.89 5.24
N LEU A 144 -5.54 -9.81 5.79
CA LEU A 144 -4.55 -10.61 5.07
C LEU A 144 -4.76 -12.10 5.36
N GLY A 145 -4.89 -12.92 4.33
CA GLY A 145 -4.77 -14.36 4.39
C GLY A 145 -3.54 -14.84 3.63
N LEU A 146 -2.96 -15.97 4.03
CA LEU A 146 -1.96 -16.69 3.26
C LEU A 146 -2.55 -18.02 2.83
N GLY A 147 -2.46 -18.35 1.53
CA GLY A 147 -3.12 -19.52 0.96
C GLY A 147 -2.33 -20.15 -0.18
N VAL A 148 -3.00 -21.04 -0.93
CA VAL A 148 -2.52 -21.60 -2.20
C VAL A 148 -3.45 -21.15 -3.32
N ILE A 149 -2.86 -20.83 -4.47
CA ILE A 149 -3.55 -20.49 -5.70
C ILE A 149 -3.03 -21.39 -6.83
N GLU A 150 -3.94 -21.82 -7.70
CA GLU A 150 -3.62 -22.61 -8.88
C GLU A 150 -3.95 -21.81 -10.16
N GLU A 151 -3.00 -21.79 -11.08
CA GLU A 151 -3.17 -21.23 -12.41
C GLU A 151 -2.68 -22.26 -13.45
N GLY A 152 -3.55 -22.68 -14.35
CA GLY A 152 -3.18 -23.64 -15.40
C GLY A 152 -2.59 -24.95 -14.87
N GLY A 153 -3.05 -25.41 -13.70
CA GLY A 153 -2.54 -26.62 -13.03
C GLY A 153 -1.23 -26.44 -12.24
N LYS A 154 -0.62 -25.24 -12.25
CA LYS A 154 0.54 -24.92 -11.40
C LYS A 154 0.05 -24.30 -10.10
N GLN A 155 0.43 -24.88 -8.97
CA GLN A 155 0.16 -24.32 -7.64
C GLN A 155 1.31 -23.42 -7.18
N SER A 156 0.96 -22.30 -6.54
CA SER A 156 1.87 -21.40 -5.84
C SER A 156 1.23 -20.95 -4.54
N GLY A 157 2.02 -20.49 -3.57
CA GLY A 157 1.46 -19.76 -2.44
C GLY A 157 1.00 -18.36 -2.86
N VAL A 158 0.03 -17.81 -2.14
CA VAL A 158 -0.55 -16.49 -2.40
C VAL A 158 -0.71 -15.67 -1.11
N PHE A 159 -0.42 -14.37 -1.20
CA PHE A 159 -0.89 -13.38 -0.24
C PHE A 159 -2.25 -12.86 -0.70
N ALA A 160 -3.30 -13.10 0.07
CA ALA A 160 -4.64 -12.63 -0.24
C ALA A 160 -5.01 -11.44 0.66
N LEU A 161 -5.13 -10.25 0.08
CA LEU A 161 -5.42 -9.02 0.78
C LEU A 161 -6.86 -8.61 0.52
N LYS A 162 -7.62 -8.37 1.58
CA LYS A 162 -8.92 -7.68 1.52
C LYS A 162 -8.73 -6.24 1.96
N LEU A 163 -8.92 -5.30 1.03
CA LEU A 163 -8.69 -3.88 1.28
C LEU A 163 -9.92 -3.20 1.90
N ASP A 164 -9.68 -2.11 2.62
CA ASP A 164 -10.69 -1.21 3.20
C ASP A 164 -11.20 -0.14 2.22
N GLY A 165 -10.61 -0.06 1.03
CA GLY A 165 -11.04 0.82 -0.05
C GLY A 165 -10.86 0.19 -1.44
N PRO A 166 -11.43 0.80 -2.49
CA PRO A 166 -11.18 0.38 -3.86
C PRO A 166 -9.72 0.63 -4.22
N LEU A 167 -9.06 -0.39 -4.78
CA LEU A 167 -7.74 -0.22 -5.39
C LEU A 167 -7.87 0.80 -6.56
N PRO A 168 -6.98 1.79 -6.69
CA PRO A 168 -7.10 2.77 -7.77
C PRO A 168 -6.90 2.08 -9.10
N ASN A 169 -7.75 2.44 -10.05
CA ASN A 169 -7.61 1.96 -11.40
C ASN A 169 -6.26 2.41 -11.99
N GLY A 170 -5.48 1.47 -12.50
CA GLY A 170 -4.12 1.73 -12.98
C GLY A 170 -3.02 1.55 -11.93
N ALA A 171 -3.33 0.99 -10.75
CA ALA A 171 -2.33 0.38 -9.88
C ALA A 171 -1.63 -0.74 -10.67
N SER A 172 -0.52 -0.40 -11.33
CA SER A 172 0.24 -1.28 -12.21
C SER A 172 1.26 -2.14 -11.45
N GLY A 173 1.31 -1.98 -10.13
CA GLY A 173 2.19 -2.72 -9.25
C GLY A 173 2.13 -2.20 -7.83
N PHE A 174 2.78 -2.92 -6.94
CA PHE A 174 2.95 -2.54 -5.54
C PHE A 174 4.34 -3.03 -5.09
N ARG A 175 4.87 -2.51 -3.99
CA ARG A 175 6.09 -3.04 -3.38
C ARG A 175 5.74 -4.00 -2.28
N PHE A 176 6.38 -5.16 -2.34
CA PHE A 176 6.40 -6.11 -1.26
C PHE A 176 7.72 -5.99 -0.49
N GLY A 177 7.63 -6.05 0.83
CA GLY A 177 8.78 -6.14 1.71
C GLY A 177 8.45 -7.05 2.89
N HIS A 178 9.49 -7.61 3.51
CA HIS A 178 9.34 -8.34 4.75
C HIS A 178 10.56 -8.15 5.66
N ALA A 179 10.37 -8.39 6.95
CA ALA A 179 11.42 -8.47 7.93
C ALA A 179 11.04 -9.49 9.01
N LEU A 180 12.04 -10.07 9.67
CA LEU A 180 11.83 -10.91 10.84
C LEU A 180 11.78 -10.04 12.10
N TYR A 181 10.80 -10.30 12.95
CA TYR A 181 10.63 -9.65 14.24
C TYR A 181 11.12 -10.57 15.37
N GLY A 182 11.72 -9.99 16.40
CA GLY A 182 12.29 -10.71 17.55
C GLY A 182 13.80 -10.54 17.66
N LYS A 183 14.32 -10.68 18.89
CA LYS A 183 15.74 -10.43 19.21
C LYS A 183 16.57 -11.70 19.17
N ASP A 184 16.14 -12.70 19.92
CA ASP A 184 16.88 -13.95 20.14
C ASP A 184 16.23 -15.14 19.40
N CYS A 185 14.93 -15.05 19.11
CA CYS A 185 14.18 -15.95 18.25
C CYS A 185 13.32 -15.17 17.25
N VAL A 186 12.83 -15.84 16.21
CA VAL A 186 11.85 -15.25 15.28
C VAL A 186 10.47 -15.31 15.94
N GLU A 187 10.02 -14.16 16.44
CA GLU A 187 8.75 -13.99 17.15
C GLU A 187 7.59 -13.63 16.20
N GLY A 188 7.92 -13.11 15.01
CA GLY A 188 6.93 -12.67 14.03
C GLY A 188 7.55 -12.49 12.64
N ILE A 189 6.75 -12.61 11.59
CA ILE A 189 7.13 -12.17 10.24
C ILE A 189 6.35 -10.89 9.94
N TYR A 190 7.07 -9.80 9.77
CA TYR A 190 6.52 -8.51 9.41
C TYR A 190 6.47 -8.39 7.89
N PHE A 191 5.30 -8.11 7.33
CA PHE A 191 5.09 -7.84 5.91
C PHE A 191 4.68 -6.38 5.67
N THR A 192 5.16 -5.83 4.56
CA THR A 192 4.80 -4.50 4.08
C THR A 192 4.33 -4.57 2.65
N PHE A 193 3.17 -3.97 2.38
CA PHE A 193 2.57 -3.88 1.05
C PHE A 193 2.35 -2.40 0.71
N GLU A 194 3.11 -1.86 -0.23
CA GLU A 194 2.97 -0.47 -0.68
C GLU A 194 2.32 -0.45 -2.06
N PHE A 195 1.02 -0.18 -2.10
CA PHE A 195 0.31 0.12 -3.34
C PHE A 195 0.56 1.59 -3.70
N TYR A 196 1.28 1.83 -4.79
CA TYR A 196 1.75 3.16 -5.16
C TYR A 196 0.60 4.18 -5.24
N GLY A 197 0.67 5.22 -4.40
CA GLY A 197 -0.35 6.28 -4.29
C GLY A 197 -1.73 5.81 -3.81
N PHE A 198 -1.82 4.60 -3.25
CA PHE A 198 -3.07 4.06 -2.71
C PHE A 198 -3.04 3.69 -1.24
N ALA A 199 -2.03 2.95 -0.76
CA ALA A 199 -1.96 2.51 0.63
C ALA A 199 -0.61 1.87 0.95
N HIS A 200 -0.18 2.03 2.19
CA HIS A 200 0.88 1.21 2.77
C HIS A 200 0.28 0.37 3.89
N TYR A 201 0.16 -0.92 3.62
CA TYR A 201 -0.35 -1.89 4.58
C TYR A 201 0.78 -2.64 5.27
N HIS A 202 0.48 -3.03 6.49
CA HIS A 202 1.40 -3.72 7.37
C HIS A 202 0.72 -4.94 7.96
N ALA A 203 1.41 -6.06 8.01
CA ALA A 203 0.92 -7.26 8.68
C ALA A 203 2.02 -7.87 9.54
N LEU A 204 1.62 -8.48 10.65
CA LEU A 204 2.47 -9.38 11.41
C LEU A 204 1.80 -10.75 11.42
N VAL A 205 2.55 -11.78 11.03
CA VAL A 205 2.06 -13.16 11.02
C VAL A 205 2.97 -14.06 11.86
N ASP A 206 2.40 -15.15 12.35
CA ASP A 206 3.13 -16.11 13.16
C ASP A 206 4.05 -16.99 12.27
N PRO A 207 5.38 -16.94 12.46
CA PRO A 207 6.31 -17.81 11.73
C PRO A 207 6.12 -19.30 12.05
N CYS A 208 5.45 -19.64 13.17
CA CYS A 208 5.18 -21.01 13.58
C CYS A 208 3.85 -21.55 13.02
N SER A 209 3.01 -20.69 12.43
CA SER A 209 1.75 -21.12 11.83
C SER A 209 2.00 -22.09 10.68
N PRO A 210 1.40 -23.29 10.71
CA PRO A 210 1.50 -24.23 9.61
C PRO A 210 0.93 -23.67 8.30
N VAL A 211 -0.09 -22.81 8.37
CA VAL A 211 -0.66 -22.14 7.19
C VAL A 211 0.36 -21.20 6.56
N VAL A 212 0.99 -20.34 7.38
CA VAL A 212 2.03 -19.40 6.92
C VAL A 212 3.20 -20.14 6.29
N ARG A 213 3.71 -21.17 6.96
CA ARG A 213 4.82 -21.98 6.44
C ARG A 213 4.45 -22.70 5.15
N GLY A 214 3.28 -23.32 5.10
CA GLY A 214 2.81 -24.04 3.92
C GLY A 214 2.69 -23.11 2.71
N ALA A 215 2.09 -21.93 2.88
CA ALA A 215 1.97 -20.95 1.82
C ALA A 215 3.34 -20.42 1.34
N ILE A 216 4.24 -20.03 2.27
CA ILE A 216 5.58 -19.53 1.90
C ILE A 216 6.39 -20.62 1.20
N ALA A 217 6.39 -21.86 1.70
CA ALA A 217 7.08 -22.98 1.05
C ALA A 217 6.61 -23.15 -0.40
N LYS A 218 5.30 -23.08 -0.66
CA LYS A 218 4.74 -23.14 -2.02
C LYS A 218 5.19 -21.98 -2.90
N MET A 219 5.32 -20.76 -2.38
CA MET A 219 5.89 -19.61 -3.13
C MET A 219 7.36 -19.86 -3.50
N LEU A 220 8.14 -20.41 -2.56
CA LEU A 220 9.55 -20.73 -2.78
C LEU A 220 9.74 -21.85 -3.80
N ASP A 221 8.90 -22.88 -3.74
CA ASP A 221 8.90 -24.01 -4.69
C ASP A 221 8.50 -23.56 -6.11
N ALA A 222 7.47 -22.72 -6.21
CA ALA A 222 7.01 -22.17 -7.49
C ALA A 222 7.94 -21.08 -8.07
N VAL A 223 8.89 -20.59 -7.26
CA VAL A 223 9.79 -19.46 -7.54
C VAL A 223 9.00 -18.22 -7.96
N GLU A 224 7.91 -17.95 -7.25
CA GLU A 224 6.93 -16.94 -7.64
C GLU A 224 6.24 -16.37 -6.41
N LEU A 225 6.00 -15.05 -6.42
CA LEU A 225 5.17 -14.38 -5.43
C LEU A 225 3.85 -14.01 -6.09
N GLN A 226 2.74 -14.52 -5.57
CA GLN A 226 1.41 -14.14 -6.02
C GLN A 226 0.68 -13.34 -4.95
N PHE A 227 -0.03 -12.30 -5.39
CA PHE A 227 -0.81 -11.44 -4.54
C PHE A 227 -2.21 -11.29 -5.12
N LEU A 228 -3.22 -11.78 -4.40
CA LEU A 228 -4.63 -11.62 -4.71
C LEU A 228 -5.15 -10.44 -3.90
N VAL A 229 -5.67 -9.41 -4.54
CA VAL A 229 -6.16 -8.20 -3.88
C VAL A 229 -7.64 -8.07 -4.16
N ILE A 230 -8.45 -8.13 -3.11
CA ILE A 230 -9.91 -8.08 -3.17
C ILE A 230 -10.35 -6.73 -2.61
N ASN A 231 -11.12 -5.97 -3.40
CA ASN A 231 -11.69 -4.72 -2.95
C ASN A 231 -13.06 -4.92 -2.27
N THR A 232 -13.61 -3.84 -1.70
CA THR A 232 -14.91 -3.85 -1.00
C THR A 232 -16.10 -4.18 -1.90
N GLN A 233 -15.94 -4.14 -3.22
CA GLN A 233 -16.97 -4.50 -4.22
C GLN A 233 -16.86 -5.97 -4.66
N GLY A 234 -15.93 -6.75 -4.09
CA GLY A 234 -15.71 -8.14 -4.46
C GLY A 234 -14.93 -8.33 -5.76
N GLN A 235 -14.40 -7.26 -6.35
CA GLN A 235 -13.50 -7.38 -7.50
C GLN A 235 -12.11 -7.80 -7.01
N ALA A 236 -11.52 -8.76 -7.71
CA ALA A 236 -10.18 -9.25 -7.44
C ALA A 236 -9.19 -8.76 -8.50
N SER A 237 -7.99 -8.42 -8.07
CA SER A 237 -6.84 -8.13 -8.93
C SER A 237 -5.68 -9.03 -8.51
N VAL A 238 -4.92 -9.54 -9.49
CA VAL A 238 -3.75 -10.37 -9.21
C VAL A 238 -2.49 -9.69 -9.66
N PHE A 239 -1.53 -9.63 -8.74
CA PHE A 239 -0.18 -9.13 -8.99
C PHE A 239 0.82 -10.28 -8.85
N ARG A 240 1.84 -10.28 -9.71
CA ARG A 240 2.91 -11.28 -9.70
C ARG A 240 4.25 -10.61 -9.47
N GLY A 241 5.03 -11.16 -8.55
CA GLY A 241 6.44 -10.87 -8.35
C GLY A 241 7.27 -12.06 -8.80
N SER A 242 8.35 -11.79 -9.55
CA SER A 242 9.18 -12.83 -10.16
C SER A 242 10.33 -13.33 -9.27
N ASP A 243 10.57 -12.72 -8.11
CA ASP A 243 11.74 -13.04 -7.29
C ASP A 243 11.41 -13.17 -5.79
N PRO A 244 11.28 -14.39 -5.26
CA PRO A 244 11.14 -14.63 -3.84
C PRO A 244 12.50 -14.74 -3.11
N SER A 245 13.64 -14.38 -3.73
CA SER A 245 14.98 -14.58 -3.15
C SER A 245 15.16 -13.95 -1.78
N MET A 246 14.55 -12.79 -1.52
CA MET A 246 14.61 -12.20 -0.18
C MET A 246 13.96 -13.13 0.86
N LEU A 247 12.79 -13.68 0.56
CA LEU A 247 12.09 -14.61 1.46
C LEU A 247 12.84 -15.93 1.58
N ARG A 248 13.47 -16.39 0.49
CA ARG A 248 14.33 -17.57 0.46
C ARG A 248 15.53 -17.46 1.39
N ASN A 249 16.14 -16.27 1.50
CA ASN A 249 17.27 -16.03 2.38
C ASN A 249 16.90 -16.14 3.87
N ASP A 250 15.69 -15.75 4.24
CA ASP A 250 15.20 -15.81 5.61
C ASP A 250 14.43 -17.11 5.93
N TRP A 251 14.12 -17.93 4.91
CA TRP A 251 13.40 -19.19 5.06
C TRP A 251 13.99 -20.13 6.12
N PRO A 252 15.31 -20.39 6.19
CA PRO A 252 15.85 -21.29 7.22
C PRO A 252 15.54 -20.83 8.66
N LYS A 253 15.45 -19.51 8.89
CA LYS A 253 15.09 -18.96 10.20
C LYS A 253 13.60 -19.09 10.47
N ILE A 254 12.77 -18.85 9.47
CA ILE A 254 11.30 -19.00 9.56
C ILE A 254 10.93 -20.46 9.85
N GLU A 255 11.53 -21.40 9.12
CA GLU A 255 11.32 -22.84 9.28
C GLU A 255 11.82 -23.34 10.65
N ALA A 256 12.96 -22.81 11.12
CA ALA A 256 13.50 -23.13 12.43
C ALA A 256 12.76 -22.46 13.61
N ALA A 257 11.87 -21.48 13.35
CA ALA A 257 11.16 -20.77 14.40
C ALA A 257 10.38 -21.74 15.31
N ARG A 258 10.25 -21.39 16.58
CA ARG A 258 9.53 -22.14 17.60
C ARG A 258 8.71 -21.18 18.40
N ASP A 259 7.49 -21.58 18.76
CA ASP A 259 6.69 -20.80 19.68
C ASP A 259 7.24 -20.99 21.09
N VAL A 260 7.81 -19.93 21.64
CA VAL A 260 8.42 -19.92 22.97
C VAL A 260 7.66 -18.90 23.82
N ASP A 261 6.99 -19.36 24.87
CA ASP A 261 6.25 -18.52 25.82
C ASP A 261 5.22 -17.59 25.16
N ASN A 262 4.47 -18.08 24.16
CA ASN A 262 3.52 -17.27 23.37
C ASN A 262 4.21 -16.04 22.75
N ALA A 263 5.38 -16.25 22.14
CA ALA A 263 6.21 -15.19 21.58
C ALA A 263 5.45 -14.31 20.59
N PHE A 264 4.68 -14.95 19.70
CA PHE A 264 3.90 -14.24 18.68
C PHE A 264 2.84 -13.31 19.29
N GLU A 265 2.06 -13.77 20.27
CA GLU A 265 1.00 -12.96 20.88
C GLU A 265 1.58 -11.71 21.57
N ARG A 266 2.74 -11.86 22.23
CA ARG A 266 3.45 -10.71 22.82
C ARG A 266 3.95 -9.75 21.75
N ALA A 267 4.53 -10.27 20.68
CA ALA A 267 5.00 -9.48 19.54
C ALA A 267 3.85 -8.74 18.87
N SER A 268 2.70 -9.40 18.65
CA SER A 268 1.49 -8.80 18.08
C SER A 268 0.97 -7.66 18.95
N ALA A 269 0.83 -7.87 20.26
CA ALA A 269 0.40 -6.83 21.18
C ALA A 269 1.39 -5.65 21.25
N GLY A 270 2.70 -5.90 21.10
CA GLY A 270 3.72 -4.84 20.98
C GLY A 270 3.62 -4.07 19.67
N PHE A 271 3.40 -4.81 18.57
CA PHE A 271 3.29 -4.29 17.21
C PHE A 271 2.06 -3.41 17.03
N GLU A 272 0.88 -3.84 17.51
CA GLU A 272 -0.36 -3.06 17.49
C GLU A 272 -0.20 -1.72 18.24
N ARG A 273 0.47 -1.74 19.40
CA ARG A 273 0.76 -0.51 20.18
C ARG A 273 1.71 0.46 19.46
N GLN A 274 2.59 -0.04 18.60
CA GLN A 274 3.46 0.79 17.77
C GLN A 274 2.78 1.25 16.47
N ALA A 275 1.75 0.53 16.02
CA ALA A 275 1.07 0.73 14.75
C ALA A 275 -0.01 1.84 14.76
N VAL A 276 -0.13 2.65 15.82
CA VAL A 276 -1.16 3.71 16.01
C VAL A 276 -1.24 4.75 14.88
N ARG A 277 -0.35 4.69 13.87
CA ARG A 277 -0.35 5.58 12.69
C ARG A 277 -0.26 4.85 11.34
N LYS A 278 -0.49 3.54 11.28
CA LYS A 278 -0.25 2.70 10.09
C LYS A 278 -1.43 1.77 9.82
N PRO A 279 -1.95 1.67 8.57
CA PRO A 279 -2.98 0.68 8.22
C PRO A 279 -2.49 -0.75 8.47
N LEU A 280 -3.13 -1.42 9.43
CA LEU A 280 -2.77 -2.78 9.86
C LEU A 280 -3.73 -3.79 9.22
N LEU A 281 -3.21 -4.69 8.39
CA LEU A 281 -3.97 -5.84 7.92
C LEU A 281 -4.15 -6.82 9.08
N ASN A 282 -5.40 -7.11 9.42
CA ASN A 282 -5.70 -8.19 10.34
C ASN A 282 -5.36 -9.53 9.65
N TRP A 283 -4.41 -10.27 10.20
CA TRP A 283 -4.12 -11.62 9.70
C TRP A 283 -5.30 -12.55 10.02
N VAL A 284 -5.84 -13.23 9.01
CA VAL A 284 -6.97 -14.16 9.07
C VAL A 284 -6.59 -15.50 8.42
N CYS A 285 -7.49 -16.48 8.41
CA CYS A 285 -7.21 -17.83 7.87
C CYS A 285 -6.02 -18.48 8.59
N ARG A 286 -5.98 -18.39 9.92
CA ARG A 286 -4.77 -18.68 10.72
C ARG A 286 -4.54 -20.16 10.98
N ASN A 287 -5.63 -20.92 11.12
CA ASN A 287 -5.64 -22.16 11.91
C ASN A 287 -5.90 -23.43 11.11
N ASP A 288 -6.43 -23.31 9.89
CA ASP A 288 -6.89 -24.47 9.13
C ASP A 288 -5.96 -24.75 7.94
N VAL A 289 -5.12 -25.78 8.08
CA VAL A 289 -4.18 -26.19 7.04
C VAL A 289 -4.90 -26.81 5.84
N SER A 290 -6.13 -27.33 6.01
CA SER A 290 -6.90 -27.87 4.89
C SER A 290 -7.23 -26.80 3.85
N GLN A 291 -7.22 -25.52 4.24
CA GLN A 291 -7.37 -24.39 3.34
C GLN A 291 -6.22 -24.21 2.34
N LEU A 292 -5.08 -24.91 2.55
CA LEU A 292 -3.98 -24.97 1.59
C LEU A 292 -4.16 -26.12 0.57
N ASP A 293 -5.09 -27.03 0.80
CA ASP A 293 -5.37 -28.13 -0.12
C ASP A 293 -6.39 -27.70 -1.18
N LEU A 294 -6.03 -27.90 -2.44
CA LEU A 294 -6.86 -27.64 -3.61
C LEU A 294 -7.39 -28.94 -4.24
N SER A 295 -7.22 -30.08 -3.57
CA SER A 295 -7.82 -31.35 -3.98
C SER A 295 -9.32 -31.40 -3.64
N GLU A 296 -9.71 -30.70 -2.58
CA GLU A 296 -11.08 -30.56 -2.09
C GLU A 296 -11.51 -29.08 -2.08
N ASP A 297 -12.83 -28.82 -2.08
CA ASP A 297 -13.43 -27.47 -1.98
C ASP A 297 -12.81 -26.42 -2.92
N ARG A 298 -12.71 -26.73 -4.21
CA ARG A 298 -12.13 -25.83 -5.22
C ARG A 298 -13.10 -24.70 -5.57
N LEU A 299 -12.64 -23.46 -5.48
CA LEU A 299 -13.35 -22.28 -5.95
C LEU A 299 -12.57 -21.60 -7.08
N ASP A 300 -13.21 -21.44 -8.22
CA ASP A 300 -12.65 -20.73 -9.37
C ASP A 300 -13.09 -19.26 -9.38
N LEU A 301 -12.13 -18.36 -9.52
CA LEU A 301 -12.40 -16.95 -9.75
C LEU A 301 -12.92 -16.75 -11.16
N ASN A 302 -13.92 -15.87 -11.31
CA ASN A 302 -14.45 -15.51 -12.62
C ASN A 302 -13.53 -14.46 -13.28
N PRO A 303 -12.86 -14.78 -14.40
CA PRO A 303 -11.99 -13.87 -15.14
C PRO A 303 -12.74 -12.70 -15.78
#